data_AF-A0A1D1ZIC4-F1
#
_entry.id   AF-A0A1D1ZIC4-F1
#
_cell.length_a   1.000
_cell.length_b   1.000
_cell.length_c   1.000
_cell.angle_alpha   90.00
_cell.angle_beta   90.00
_cell.angle_gamma   90.00
#
_symmetry.space_group_name_H-M   'P 1'
#
loop_
_entity.id
_entity.type
_entity.pdbx_description
1 polymer ?
#
loop_
_entity_poly.entity_id
_entity_poly.type
_entity_poly.pdbx_seq_one_letter_code
_entity_poly.pdbx_strand_id
1 'polypeptide(L)'
;KFDACFMDVQMPEMDGFEATRQIRSIENKVNRQIESGELSKEMFGNVAHWHIPILAMTADVIQATHDECVRCGMDAYVSKPFEEEQLYSAVARFFESDDPDVVDLTW
;
A
#
# COMPACT_ATOMS: atom_id res chain seq x y z
N LYS A 1 1.83 -5.28 -13.24
CA LYS A 1 0.94 -4.68 -12.21
C LYS A 1 1.38 -5.25 -10.88
N PHE A 2 1.53 -4.42 -9.86
CA PHE A 2 1.78 -4.85 -8.50
C PHE A 2 0.57 -4.48 -7.67
N ASP A 3 0.22 -5.32 -6.71
CA ASP A 3 -0.97 -5.11 -5.89
C ASP A 3 -0.62 -4.43 -4.57
N ALA A 4 0.59 -4.62 -4.03
CA ALA A 4 1.11 -3.92 -2.86
C ALA A 4 2.62 -3.67 -2.98
N CYS A 5 3.13 -2.76 -2.16
CA CYS A 5 4.55 -2.41 -2.05
C CYS A 5 5.00 -2.52 -0.60
N PHE A 6 6.04 -3.31 -0.34
CA PHE A 6 6.76 -3.25 0.93
C PHE A 6 7.94 -2.30 0.78
N MET A 7 7.99 -1.27 1.63
CA MET A 7 8.91 -0.15 1.50
C MET A 7 9.86 -0.10 2.69
N ASP A 8 11.15 -0.34 2.46
CA ASP A 8 12.14 -0.06 3.50
C ASP A 8 12.20 1.44 3.80
N VAL A 9 12.05 1.82 5.06
CA VAL A 9 12.17 3.23 5.47
C VAL A 9 13.62 3.71 5.33
N GLN A 10 14.59 2.84 5.65
CA GLN A 10 16.01 3.18 5.67
C GLN A 10 16.68 2.69 4.39
N MET A 11 16.68 3.53 3.37
CA MET A 11 17.31 3.26 2.07
C MET A 11 18.45 4.23 1.79
N PRO A 12 19.51 3.80 1.06
CA PRO A 12 20.56 4.71 0.61
C PRO A 12 20.03 5.68 -0.45
N GLU A 13 20.62 6.88 -0.51
CA GLU A 13 20.30 7.98 -1.46
C GLU A 13 18.93 8.64 -1.26
N MET A 14 17.84 7.87 -1.22
CA MET A 14 16.47 8.34 -1.01
C MET A 14 15.78 7.45 0.02
N ASP A 15 15.29 8.04 1.11
CA ASP A 15 14.57 7.30 2.14
C ASP A 15 13.16 6.86 1.69
N GLY A 16 12.60 5.88 2.39
CA GLY A 16 11.28 5.34 2.08
C GLY A 16 10.15 6.36 2.23
N PHE A 17 10.30 7.36 3.08
CA PHE A 17 9.29 8.40 3.23
C PHE A 17 9.21 9.28 1.98
N GLU A 18 10.36 9.66 1.42
CA GLU A 18 10.47 10.42 0.19
C GLU A 18 9.98 9.62 -1.00
N ALA A 19 10.38 8.34 -1.10
CA ALA A 19 9.87 7.44 -2.13
C ALA A 19 8.34 7.33 -2.08
N THR A 20 7.74 7.16 -0.89
CA THR A 20 6.29 7.14 -0.72
C THR A 20 5.65 8.45 -1.16
N ARG A 21 6.19 9.61 -0.78
CA ARG A 21 5.67 10.91 -1.22
C ARG A 21 5.63 11.03 -2.75
N GLN A 22 6.66 10.54 -3.43
CA GLN A 22 6.70 10.54 -4.89
C GLN A 22 5.66 9.59 -5.50
N ILE A 23 5.50 8.39 -4.95
CA ILE A 23 4.47 7.44 -5.40
C ILE A 23 3.08 8.07 -5.24
N ARG A 24 2.76 8.66 -4.07
CA ARG A 24 1.48 9.34 -3.84
C ARG A 24 1.26 10.56 -4.74
N SER A 25 2.32 11.29 -5.09
CA SER A 25 2.23 12.39 -6.06
C SER A 25 1.83 11.90 -7.46
N ILE A 26 2.39 10.76 -7.90
CA ILE A 26 2.03 10.11 -9.16
C ILE A 26 0.60 9.59 -9.09
N GLU A 27 0.25 8.88 -8.02
CA GLU A 27 -1.10 8.36 -7.77
C GLU A 27 -2.16 9.46 -7.88
N ASN A 28 -1.95 10.60 -7.21
CA ASN A 28 -2.84 11.75 -7.26
C ASN A 28 -2.94 12.41 -8.66
N LYS A 29 -1.89 12.35 -9.48
CA LYS A 29 -1.94 12.85 -10.86
C LYS A 29 -2.78 11.91 -11.73
N VAL A 30 -2.52 10.61 -11.62
CA VAL A 30 -3.28 9.57 -12.35
C VAL A 30 -4.75 9.64 -11.99
N ASN A 31 -5.09 9.72 -10.70
CA ASN A 31 -6.47 9.78 -10.24
C ASN A 31 -7.21 11.03 -10.75
N ARG A 32 -6.55 12.20 -10.77
CA ARG A 32 -7.12 13.40 -11.39
C ARG A 32 -7.39 13.24 -12.88
N GLN A 33 -6.51 12.56 -13.62
CA GLN A 33 -6.70 12.29 -15.04
C GLN A 33 -7.81 11.25 -15.30
N ILE A 34 -7.99 10.29 -14.39
CA ILE A 34 -9.13 9.36 -14.42
C ILE A 34 -10.44 10.12 -14.17
N GLU A 35 -10.47 11.00 -13.17
CA GLU A 35 -11.63 11.82 -12.81
C GLU A 35 -11.99 12.83 -13.93
N SER A 36 -11.00 13.40 -14.63
CA SER A 36 -11.23 14.30 -15.76
C SER A 36 -11.64 13.57 -17.05
N GLY A 37 -11.50 12.24 -17.09
CA GLY A 37 -11.78 11.42 -18.26
C GLY A 37 -10.67 11.42 -19.32
N GLU A 38 -9.51 12.02 -19.04
CA GLU A 38 -8.32 12.00 -19.91
C GLU A 38 -7.67 10.61 -19.99
N LEU A 39 -7.79 9.82 -18.93
CA LEU A 39 -7.32 8.44 -18.87
C LEU A 39 -8.49 7.46 -18.73
N SER A 40 -8.49 6.42 -19.56
CA SER A 40 -9.46 5.33 -19.46
C SER A 40 -9.22 4.49 -18.20
N LYS A 41 -10.29 4.22 -17.46
CA LYS A 41 -10.31 3.36 -16.25
C LYS A 41 -9.87 1.91 -16.54
N GLU A 42 -9.98 1.47 -17.79
CA GLU A 42 -9.62 0.12 -18.21
C GLU A 42 -8.12 -0.17 -18.03
N MET A 43 -7.26 0.85 -18.18
CA MET A 43 -5.80 0.69 -18.04
C MET A 43 -5.37 0.38 -16.59
N PHE A 44 -6.21 0.73 -15.60
CA PHE A 44 -5.96 0.49 -14.17
C PHE A 44 -6.87 -0.57 -13.57
N GLY A 45 -7.51 -1.41 -14.40
CA GLY A 45 -8.36 -2.51 -13.94
C GLY A 45 -9.72 -2.06 -13.40
N ASN A 46 -10.34 -1.05 -14.03
CA ASN A 46 -11.67 -0.53 -13.71
C ASN A 46 -11.81 0.10 -12.31
N VAL A 47 -10.71 0.53 -11.69
CA VAL A 47 -10.79 1.23 -10.42
C VAL A 47 -11.10 2.70 -10.67
N ALA A 48 -12.11 3.24 -9.99
CA ALA A 48 -12.45 4.67 -10.05
C ALA A 48 -11.32 5.55 -9.48
N HIS A 49 -10.47 4.98 -8.63
CA HIS A 49 -9.35 5.62 -7.97
C HIS A 49 -8.24 4.59 -7.79
N TRP A 50 -7.10 4.79 -8.45
CA TRP A 50 -5.95 3.91 -8.31
C TRP A 50 -5.22 4.22 -6.99
N HIS A 51 -4.94 3.19 -6.20
CA HIS A 51 -4.18 3.28 -4.97
C HIS A 51 -3.38 1.99 -4.77
N ILE A 52 -2.09 2.10 -4.50
CA ILE A 52 -1.24 0.95 -4.15
C ILE A 52 -0.97 0.95 -2.64
N PRO A 53 -1.36 -0.10 -1.89
CA PRO A 53 -0.96 -0.27 -0.50
C PRO A 53 0.57 -0.24 -0.35
N ILE A 54 1.08 0.67 0.48
CA ILE A 54 2.51 0.78 0.84
C ILE A 54 2.66 0.45 2.32
N LEU A 55 3.34 -0.66 2.59
CA LEU A 55 3.63 -1.15 3.92
C LEU A 55 5.09 -0.83 4.28
N ALA A 56 5.29 0.04 5.27
CA ALA A 56 6.61 0.40 5.75
C ALA A 56 7.32 -0.81 6.38
N MET A 57 8.59 -1.02 6.09
CA MET A 57 9.45 -1.98 6.75
C MET A 57 10.48 -1.22 7.58
N THR A 58 10.41 -1.31 8.90
CA THR A 58 11.28 -0.54 9.82
C THR A 58 11.89 -1.42 10.89
N ALA A 59 13.15 -1.19 11.27
CA ALA A 59 13.80 -1.93 12.37
C ALA A 59 13.23 -1.58 13.75
N ASP A 60 12.74 -0.35 13.92
CA ASP A 60 12.12 0.14 15.16
C ASP A 60 10.90 1.02 14.83
N VAL A 61 9.84 0.85 15.61
CA VAL A 61 8.62 1.67 15.52
C VAL A 61 8.60 2.60 16.74
N ILE A 62 9.43 3.63 16.70
CA ILE A 62 9.25 4.76 17.61
C ILE A 62 8.08 5.62 17.11
N GLN A 63 7.37 6.29 18.02
CA GLN A 63 6.19 7.08 17.69
C GLN A 63 6.44 8.11 16.56
N ALA A 64 7.62 8.74 16.55
CA ALA A 64 8.01 9.67 15.49
C ALA A 64 8.08 9.01 14.09
N THR A 65 8.52 7.76 14.00
CA THR A 65 8.55 6.98 12.75
C THR A 65 7.15 6.65 12.29
N HIS A 66 6.27 6.25 13.21
CA HIS A 66 4.87 5.97 12.90
C HIS A 66 4.15 7.22 12.37
N ASP A 67 4.32 8.36 13.04
CA ASP A 67 3.70 9.62 12.62
C ASP A 67 4.22 10.08 11.25
N GLU A 68 5.49 9.83 10.95
CA GLU A 68 6.07 10.09 9.62
C GLU A 68 5.49 9.16 8.56
N CYS A 69 5.36 7.85 8.83
CA CYS A 69 4.74 6.89 7.91
C CYS A 69 3.32 7.33 7.53
N VAL A 70 2.51 7.72 8.52
CA VAL A 70 1.14 8.22 8.28
C VAL A 70 1.17 9.51 7.46
N ARG A 71 2.06 10.45 7.81
CA ARG A 71 2.16 11.75 7.11
C ARG A 71 2.61 11.64 5.66
N CYS A 72 3.52 10.72 5.33
CA CYS A 72 3.95 10.54 3.95
C CYS A 72 2.94 9.73 3.12
N GLY A 73 1.97 9.08 3.78
CA GLY A 73 0.88 8.33 3.15
C GLY A 73 1.17 6.84 2.99
N MET A 74 1.94 6.23 3.91
CA MET A 74 2.01 4.77 4.03
C MET A 74 0.76 4.24 4.74
N ASP A 75 0.33 3.03 4.39
CA ASP A 75 -0.97 2.48 4.81
C ASP A 75 -0.84 1.55 6.03
N ALA A 76 0.32 0.92 6.19
CA ALA A 76 0.66 0.11 7.35
C ALA A 76 2.17 0.04 7.54
N TYR A 77 2.61 -0.69 8.56
CA TYR A 77 4.01 -1.00 8.80
C TYR A 77 4.19 -2.45 9.26
N VAL A 78 5.40 -2.95 9.10
CA VAL A 78 5.89 -4.25 9.56
C VAL A 78 7.28 -4.04 10.16
N SER A 79 7.49 -4.47 11.40
CA SER A 79 8.78 -4.34 12.08
C SER A 79 9.78 -5.40 11.61
N LYS A 80 11.04 -5.03 11.41
CA LYS A 80 12.16 -5.92 11.11
C LYS A 80 12.88 -6.32 12.41
N PRO A 81 13.27 -7.59 12.60
CA PRO A 81 12.92 -8.74 11.76
C PRO A 81 11.43 -9.10 11.89
N PHE A 82 10.83 -9.58 10.81
CA PHE A 82 9.43 -10.02 10.77
C PHE A 82 9.33 -11.51 10.51
N GLU A 83 8.24 -12.10 10.98
CA GLU A 83 7.84 -13.46 10.65
C GLU A 83 6.86 -13.45 9.48
N GLU A 84 6.76 -14.56 8.74
CA GLU A 84 5.87 -14.67 7.58
C GLU A 84 4.42 -14.32 7.94
N GLU A 85 3.92 -14.80 9.08
CA GLU A 85 2.55 -14.53 9.55
C GLU A 85 2.27 -13.04 9.75
N GLN A 86 3.25 -12.27 10.23
CA GLN A 86 3.12 -10.82 10.39
C GLN A 86 3.00 -10.13 9.03
N LEU A 87 3.80 -10.56 8.05
CA LEU A 87 3.79 -10.04 6.70
C LEU A 87 2.44 -10.34 6.00
N TYR A 88 1.97 -11.58 6.10
CA TYR A 88 0.67 -12.00 5.55
C TYR A 88 -0.48 -11.24 6.21
N SER A 89 -0.49 -11.15 7.53
CA SER A 89 -1.54 -10.45 8.27
C SER A 89 -1.60 -8.96 7.92
N ALA A 90 -0.44 -8.31 7.72
CA ALA A 90 -0.40 -6.91 7.35
C ALA A 90 -0.95 -6.67 5.94
N VAL A 91 -0.64 -7.55 4.99
CA VAL A 91 -1.09 -7.46 3.60
C VAL A 91 -2.55 -7.86 3.43
N ALA A 92 -3.02 -8.90 4.11
CA ALA A 92 -4.39 -9.42 3.97
C ALA A 92 -5.45 -8.35 4.25
N ARG A 93 -5.14 -7.36 5.11
CA ARG A 93 -6.02 -6.23 5.44
C ARG A 93 -6.35 -5.32 4.25
N PHE A 94 -5.56 -5.39 3.18
CA PHE A 94 -5.75 -4.59 1.96
C PHE A 94 -6.34 -5.40 0.81
N PHE A 95 -6.44 -6.72 0.98
CA PHE A 95 -6.98 -7.65 0.00
C PHE A 95 -8.04 -8.51 0.67
N GLU A 96 -9.14 -7.87 1.09
CA GLU A 96 -10.33 -8.64 1.41
C GLU A 96 -10.83 -9.30 0.12
N SER A 97 -11.04 -10.61 0.20
CA SER A 97 -11.62 -11.38 -0.88
C SER A 97 -13.08 -10.97 -1.07
N ASP A 98 -13.39 -10.34 -2.20
CA ASP A 98 -14.74 -10.37 -2.79
C ASP A 98 -15.02 -11.80 -3.29
N ASP A 99 -14.97 -12.79 -2.40
CA ASP A 99 -15.35 -14.17 -2.72
C ASP A 99 -16.71 -14.48 -2.08
N PRO A 100 -17.82 -14.26 -2.81
CA PRO A 100 -19.14 -14.69 -2.37
C PRO A 100 -19.31 -16.22 -2.35
N ASP A 101 -18.32 -17.00 -2.82
CA ASP A 101 -18.40 -18.46 -2.96
C ASP A 101 -17.65 -19.25 -1.87
N VAL A 102 -17.33 -18.65 -0.72
CA VAL A 102 -17.06 -19.43 0.50
C VAL A 102 -18.38 -19.99 1.02
N VAL A 103 -18.87 -21.02 0.31
CA VAL A 103 -19.99 -21.85 0.72
C VAL A 103 -19.61 -22.50 2.06
N ASP A 104 -20.45 -22.24 3.06
CA ASP A 104 -20.44 -22.88 4.36
C ASP A 104 -20.35 -24.41 4.22
N LEU A 105 -19.14 -24.95 4.31
CA LEU A 105 -18.89 -26.38 4.41
C LEU A 105 -18.91 -26.79 5.89
N THR A 106 -20.07 -26.63 6.55
CA THR A 106 -20.40 -27.44 7.71
C THR A 106 -21.17 -28.69 7.25
N TRP A 107 -20.57 -29.85 7.47
CA TRP A 107 -21.15 -31.18 7.25
C TRP A 107 -22.29 -31.48 8.21
#